data_AF-A0A7L2G7Z2-F1
#
_entry.id   AF-A0A7L2G7Z2-F1
#
_cell.length_a   1.000
_cell.length_b   1.000
_cell.length_c   1.000
_cell.angle_alpha   90.00
_cell.angle_beta   90.00
_cell.angle_gamma   90.00
#
_symmetry.space_group_name_H-M   'P 1'
#
loop_
_entity.id
_entity.type
_entity.pdbx_description
1 polymer ?
#
loop_
_entity_poly.entity_id
_entity_poly.type
_entity_poly.pdbx_seq_one_letter_code
_entity_poly.pdbx_strand_id
1 'polypeptide(L)'
;RLKTEKALRLSIVGEKLEWFQSHLDPIKIEYTKKEAGELIENYMCRFNAELEQIELQNSIKGRQGRQHGSRETVIKQTIERERQLYEGYGIEIPDIMNRKHLKFFREWDGDLRKLPNIKMKKLSARDAAFSHLEVADVEAKEELNKTEEVA
;
A
#
# COMPACT_ATOMS: atom_id res chain seq x y z
N ARG A 1 28.30 9.08 10.47
CA ARG A 1 27.61 8.95 9.17
C ARG A 1 26.70 7.71 9.12
N LEU A 2 27.20 6.49 9.33
CA LEU A 2 26.38 5.25 9.34
C LEU A 2 25.20 5.24 10.33
N LYS A 3 25.36 5.82 11.53
CA LYS A 3 24.28 5.90 12.53
C LYS A 3 23.08 6.74 12.05
N THR A 4 23.35 7.83 11.33
CA THR A 4 22.33 8.75 10.79
C THR A 4 21.54 8.10 9.67
N GLU A 5 22.21 7.32 8.81
CA GLU A 5 21.57 6.63 7.69
C GLU A 5 20.66 5.49 8.16
N LYS A 6 21.07 4.73 9.20
CA LYS A 6 20.21 3.72 9.82
C LYS A 6 18.99 4.34 10.49
N ALA A 7 19.16 5.45 11.20
CA ALA A 7 18.06 6.18 11.81
C ALA A 7 17.08 6.70 10.76
N LEU A 8 17.59 7.23 9.63
CA LEU A 8 16.75 7.68 8.52
C LEU A 8 15.93 6.53 7.92
N ARG A 9 16.56 5.38 7.67
CA ARG A 9 15.86 4.19 7.17
C ARG A 9 14.75 3.72 8.12
N LEU A 10 15.02 3.72 9.43
CA LEU A 10 14.03 3.38 10.45
C LEU A 10 12.89 4.39 10.49
N SER A 11 13.17 5.69 10.35
CA SER A 11 12.14 6.75 10.27
C SER A 11 11.21 6.52 9.09
N ILE A 12 11.78 6.29 7.89
CA ILE A 12 11.00 6.06 6.66
C ILE A 12 10.08 4.84 6.82
N VAL A 13 10.57 3.77 7.43
CA VAL A 13 9.75 2.58 7.71
C VAL A 13 8.66 2.90 8.74
N GLY A 14 9.00 3.62 9.82
CA GLY A 14 8.05 4.06 10.83
C GLY A 14 6.90 4.89 10.26
N GLU A 15 7.23 5.92 9.48
CA GLU A 15 6.25 6.80 8.81
C GLU A 15 5.33 6.02 7.87
N LYS A 16 5.90 5.08 7.09
CA LYS A 16 5.10 4.18 6.24
C LYS A 16 4.10 3.37 7.07
N LEU A 17 4.56 2.78 8.18
CA LEU A 17 3.72 1.97 9.04
C LEU A 17 2.63 2.77 9.74
N GLU A 18 2.96 3.97 10.23
CA GLU A 18 1.99 4.87 10.85
C GLU A 18 0.88 5.27 9.86
N TRP A 19 1.24 5.49 8.58
CA TRP A 19 0.24 5.70 7.54
C TRP A 19 -0.69 4.49 7.39
N PHE A 20 -0.14 3.27 7.28
CA PHE A 20 -0.97 2.06 7.16
C PHE A 20 -1.88 1.88 8.36
N GLN A 21 -1.36 2.07 9.58
CA GLN A 21 -2.11 1.92 10.83
C GLN A 21 -3.28 2.92 10.91
N SER A 22 -3.06 4.18 10.55
CA SER A 22 -4.11 5.23 10.60
C SER A 22 -5.21 5.05 9.55
N HIS A 23 -4.95 4.25 8.50
CA HIS A 23 -5.91 3.93 7.45
C HIS A 23 -6.55 2.53 7.62
N LEU A 24 -6.32 1.87 8.76
CA LEU A 24 -7.04 0.64 9.10
C LEU A 24 -8.45 0.96 9.61
N ASP A 25 -9.39 0.09 9.27
CA ASP A 25 -10.72 0.06 9.85
C ASP A 25 -10.60 -0.42 11.31
N PRO A 26 -11.12 0.35 12.28
CA PRO A 26 -11.01 0.01 13.70
C PRO A 26 -11.79 -1.24 14.10
N ILE A 27 -12.82 -1.62 13.34
CA ILE A 27 -13.74 -2.74 13.68
C ILE A 27 -13.28 -4.03 13.01
N LYS A 28 -12.64 -3.92 11.84
CA LYS A 28 -12.27 -5.09 11.03
C LYS A 28 -11.25 -5.99 11.72
N ILE A 29 -11.42 -7.30 11.62
CA ILE A 29 -10.55 -8.29 12.30
C ILE A 29 -9.55 -8.99 11.37
N GLU A 30 -9.76 -8.90 10.06
CA GLU A 30 -8.86 -9.41 9.02
C GLU A 30 -9.13 -8.72 7.68
N TYR A 31 -8.10 -8.63 6.85
CA TYR A 31 -8.20 -8.09 5.49
C TYR A 31 -8.04 -9.18 4.46
N THR A 32 -8.81 -9.08 3.38
CA THR A 32 -8.58 -9.88 2.17
C THR A 32 -7.40 -9.32 1.38
N LYS A 33 -6.84 -10.12 0.46
CA LYS A 33 -5.78 -9.65 -0.45
C LYS A 33 -6.23 -8.47 -1.31
N LYS A 34 -7.50 -8.46 -1.73
CA LYS A 34 -8.10 -7.35 -2.48
C LYS A 34 -8.07 -6.05 -1.67
N GLU A 35 -8.57 -6.08 -0.45
CA GLU A 35 -8.62 -4.90 0.42
C GLU A 35 -7.23 -4.41 0.83
N ALA A 36 -6.29 -5.34 1.03
CA ALA A 36 -4.89 -4.99 1.22
C ALA A 36 -4.30 -4.30 -0.02
N GLY A 37 -4.68 -4.73 -1.23
CA GLY A 37 -4.35 -4.06 -2.48
C GLY A 37 -4.94 -2.67 -2.58
N GLU A 38 -6.21 -2.49 -2.25
CA GLU A 38 -6.87 -1.17 -2.19
C GLU A 38 -6.18 -0.22 -1.21
N LEU A 39 -5.76 -0.73 -0.04
CA LEU A 39 -5.01 0.05 0.94
C LEU A 39 -3.63 0.49 0.43
N ILE A 40 -2.96 -0.37 -0.36
CA ILE A 40 -1.70 -0.04 -1.03
C ILE A 40 -1.89 1.03 -2.11
N GLU A 41 -2.95 0.95 -2.91
CA GLU A 41 -3.26 1.97 -3.92
C GLU A 41 -3.53 3.33 -3.25
N ASN A 42 -4.29 3.33 -2.15
CA ASN A 42 -4.51 4.53 -1.35
C ASN A 42 -3.19 5.10 -0.79
N TYR A 43 -2.27 4.23 -0.36
CA TYR A 43 -0.94 4.63 0.10
C TYR A 43 -0.13 5.32 -1.01
N MET A 44 -0.17 4.82 -2.24
CA MET A 44 0.52 5.47 -3.37
C MET A 44 -0.10 6.82 -3.74
N CYS A 45 -1.42 6.98 -3.56
CA CYS A 45 -2.15 8.21 -3.79
C CYS A 45 -1.99 9.27 -2.66
N ARG A 46 -1.26 8.98 -1.59
CA ARG A 46 -1.11 9.87 -0.42
C ARG A 46 -0.58 11.28 -0.73
N PHE A 47 0.14 11.44 -1.84
CA PHE A 47 0.70 12.73 -2.26
C PHE A 47 -0.14 13.45 -3.34
N ASN A 48 -1.28 12.90 -3.76
CA ASN A 48 -2.07 13.49 -4.85
C ASN A 48 -2.50 14.93 -4.52
N ALA A 49 -2.95 15.18 -3.29
CA ALA A 49 -3.32 16.53 -2.84
C ALA A 49 -2.12 17.50 -2.84
N GLU A 50 -0.93 17.03 -2.46
CA GLU A 50 0.30 17.85 -2.50
C GLU A 50 0.70 18.16 -3.94
N LEU A 51 0.61 17.18 -4.85
CA LEU A 51 0.90 17.37 -6.28
C LEU A 51 -0.08 18.33 -6.94
N GLU A 52 -1.38 18.20 -6.66
CA GLU A 52 -2.43 19.09 -7.16
C GLU A 52 -2.20 20.52 -6.67
N GLN A 53 -1.83 20.70 -5.40
CA GLN A 53 -1.50 22.01 -4.84
C GLN A 53 -0.28 22.64 -5.53
N ILE A 54 0.78 21.86 -5.80
CA ILE A 54 1.97 22.32 -6.52
C ILE A 54 1.60 22.73 -7.95
N GLU A 55 0.78 21.93 -8.64
CA GLU A 55 0.33 22.22 -10.00
C GLU A 55 -0.48 23.51 -10.07
N LEU A 56 -1.45 23.70 -9.15
CA LEU A 56 -2.26 24.90 -9.06
C LEU A 56 -1.42 26.16 -8.80
N GLN A 57 -0.44 26.08 -7.89
CA GLN A 57 0.43 27.23 -7.60
C GLN A 57 1.30 27.62 -8.80
N ASN A 58 1.77 26.63 -9.56
CA ASN A 58 2.58 26.85 -10.75
C ASN A 58 1.74 27.33 -11.95
N SER A 59 0.47 26.94 -12.06
CA SER A 59 -0.41 27.40 -13.15
C SER A 59 -0.87 28.86 -12.99
N ILE A 60 -0.98 29.35 -11.74
CA ILE A 60 -1.39 30.74 -11.43
C ILE A 60 -0.23 31.73 -11.64
N LYS A 61 1.00 31.33 -11.32
CA LYS A 61 2.18 32.21 -11.36
C LYS A 61 2.83 32.21 -12.75
N GLY A 62 2.26 32.96 -13.70
CA GLY A 62 2.73 33.05 -15.11
C GLY A 62 4.26 33.13 -15.34
N ARG A 63 4.85 34.33 -15.44
CA ARG A 63 6.26 34.52 -15.86
C ARG A 63 7.31 34.28 -14.75
N GLN A 64 6.90 33.84 -13.56
CA GLN A 64 7.84 33.53 -12.48
C GLN A 64 8.19 32.05 -12.52
N GLY A 65 9.47 31.73 -12.37
CA GLY A 65 9.98 30.37 -12.51
C GLY A 65 9.27 29.35 -11.61
N ARG A 66 9.21 28.10 -12.09
CA ARG A 66 8.53 26.97 -11.44
C ARG A 66 8.98 26.81 -9.98
N GLN A 67 8.02 26.85 -9.07
CA GLN A 67 8.26 26.62 -7.64
C GLN A 67 8.09 25.13 -7.30
N HIS A 68 8.74 24.68 -6.23
CA HIS A 68 8.65 23.32 -5.70
C HIS A 68 9.07 22.17 -6.64
N GLY A 69 9.78 22.46 -7.74
CA GLY A 69 10.18 21.44 -8.72
C GLY A 69 11.04 20.31 -8.15
N SER A 70 11.88 20.58 -7.14
CA SER A 70 12.65 19.54 -6.45
C SER A 70 11.76 18.58 -5.66
N ARG A 71 10.81 19.12 -4.88
CA ARG A 71 9.86 18.33 -4.08
C ARG A 71 8.94 17.51 -4.97
N GLU A 72 8.38 18.12 -6.01
CA GLU A 72 7.54 17.45 -7.00
C GLU A 72 8.27 16.27 -7.67
N THR A 73 9.54 16.47 -8.06
CA THR A 73 10.36 15.41 -8.67
C THR A 73 10.58 14.26 -7.68
N VAL A 74 10.91 14.54 -6.42
CA VAL A 74 11.11 13.50 -5.39
C VAL A 74 9.83 12.71 -5.15
N ILE A 75 8.67 13.36 -5.07
CA ILE A 75 7.38 12.69 -4.91
C ILE A 75 7.10 11.77 -6.09
N LYS A 76 7.19 12.29 -7.33
CA LYS A 76 6.94 11.52 -8.54
C LYS A 76 7.85 10.29 -8.65
N GLN A 77 9.14 10.46 -8.36
CA GLN A 77 10.10 9.35 -8.32
C GLN A 77 9.78 8.33 -7.23
N THR A 78 9.26 8.78 -6.07
CA THR A 78 8.87 7.89 -4.97
C THR A 78 7.66 7.05 -5.35
N ILE A 79 6.62 7.67 -5.91
CA ILE A 79 5.40 6.99 -6.37
C ILE A 79 5.76 5.99 -7.48
N GLU A 80 6.56 6.40 -8.47
CA GLU A 80 6.98 5.53 -9.57
C GLU A 80 7.71 4.28 -9.05
N ARG A 81 8.63 4.46 -8.09
CA ARG A 81 9.34 3.33 -7.47
C ARG A 81 8.38 2.40 -6.72
N GLU A 82 7.46 2.96 -5.94
CA GLU A 82 6.46 2.17 -5.19
C GLU A 82 5.55 1.38 -6.14
N ARG A 83 5.13 1.99 -7.26
CA ARG A 83 4.33 1.36 -8.32
C ARG A 83 5.09 0.22 -9.00
N GLN A 84 6.34 0.45 -9.41
CA GLN A 84 7.20 -0.60 -9.99
C GLN A 84 7.38 -1.78 -9.04
N LEU A 85 7.55 -1.53 -7.74
CA LEU A 85 7.62 -2.60 -6.74
C LEU A 85 6.31 -3.36 -6.65
N TYR A 86 5.17 -2.68 -6.59
CA TYR A 86 3.86 -3.32 -6.48
C TYR A 86 3.47 -4.15 -7.71
N GLU A 87 3.74 -3.64 -8.91
CA GLU A 87 3.44 -4.34 -10.17
C GLU A 87 4.40 -5.51 -10.42
N GLY A 88 5.65 -5.41 -9.95
CA GLY A 88 6.69 -6.42 -10.11
C GLY A 88 6.75 -7.43 -8.96
N TYR A 89 7.60 -7.13 -7.97
CA TYR A 89 8.00 -8.07 -6.91
C TYR A 89 7.06 -8.10 -5.70
N GLY A 90 6.23 -7.07 -5.56
CA GLY A 90 5.39 -6.81 -4.40
C GLY A 90 5.99 -5.79 -3.45
N ILE A 91 5.14 -4.89 -2.97
CA ILE A 91 5.49 -3.92 -1.93
C ILE A 91 5.31 -4.58 -0.55
N GLU A 92 6.27 -4.33 0.35
CA GLU A 92 6.23 -4.90 1.69
C GLU A 92 5.35 -4.04 2.62
N ILE A 93 4.33 -4.65 3.22
CA ILE A 93 3.39 -4.01 4.16
C ILE A 93 3.21 -4.89 5.41
N PRO A 94 2.64 -4.36 6.51
CA PRO A 94 2.24 -5.17 7.65
C PRO A 94 1.29 -6.29 7.24
N ASP A 95 1.44 -7.46 7.86
CA ASP A 95 0.55 -8.59 7.62
C ASP A 95 -0.82 -8.34 8.28
N ILE A 96 -1.67 -7.64 7.54
CA ILE A 96 -3.06 -7.32 7.92
C ILE A 96 -4.05 -8.45 7.58
N MET A 97 -3.59 -9.48 6.86
CA MET A 97 -4.40 -10.67 6.53
C MET A 97 -4.46 -11.66 7.69
N ASN A 98 -3.53 -11.58 8.66
CA ASN A 98 -3.52 -12.44 9.83
C ASN A 98 -4.07 -11.69 11.05
N ARG A 99 -5.13 -12.25 11.67
CA ARG A 99 -5.79 -11.66 12.85
C ARG A 99 -4.83 -11.32 14.00
N LYS A 100 -3.86 -12.19 14.29
CA LYS A 100 -2.90 -11.97 15.38
C LYS A 100 -1.93 -10.83 15.05
N HIS A 101 -1.45 -10.78 13.82
CA HIS A 101 -0.53 -9.74 13.36
C HIS A 101 -1.25 -8.38 13.24
N LEU A 102 -2.47 -8.37 12.72
CA LEU A 102 -3.31 -7.17 12.64
C LEU A 102 -3.58 -6.58 14.02
N LYS A 103 -3.93 -7.42 15.02
CA LYS A 103 -4.13 -6.96 16.39
C LYS A 103 -2.87 -6.29 16.95
N PHE A 104 -1.72 -6.96 16.81
CA PHE A 104 -0.44 -6.40 17.26
C PHE A 104 -0.12 -5.07 16.55
N PHE A 105 -0.33 -5.02 15.24
CA PHE A 105 -0.06 -3.83 14.45
C PHE A 105 -1.00 -2.67 14.78
N ARG A 106 -2.27 -2.94 15.13
CA ARG A 106 -3.21 -1.93 15.61
C ARG A 106 -2.81 -1.34 16.96
N GLU A 107 -2.33 -2.18 17.87
CA GLU A 107 -1.90 -1.77 19.22
C GLU A 107 -0.49 -1.17 19.26
N TRP A 108 0.22 -1.17 18.12
CA TRP A 108 1.55 -0.59 18.03
C TRP A 108 1.50 0.93 18.29
N ASP A 109 2.40 1.42 19.13
CA ASP A 109 2.43 2.79 19.65
C ASP A 109 3.41 3.70 18.90
N GLY A 110 3.86 3.30 17.71
CA GLY A 110 4.90 4.02 16.96
C GLY A 110 6.32 3.75 17.45
N ASP A 111 6.52 2.91 18.48
CA ASP A 111 7.87 2.61 18.99
C ASP A 111 8.69 1.84 17.94
N LEU A 112 9.72 2.50 17.39
CA LEU A 112 10.61 1.95 16.37
C LEU A 112 11.40 0.72 16.87
N ARG A 113 11.51 0.51 18.19
CA ARG A 113 12.15 -0.69 18.77
C ARG A 113 11.30 -1.94 18.59
N LYS A 114 9.98 -1.79 18.40
CA LYS A 114 9.04 -2.89 18.20
C LYS A 114 8.88 -3.28 16.72
N LEU A 115 9.50 -2.55 15.79
CA LEU A 115 9.47 -2.86 14.36
C LEU A 115 9.87 -4.32 14.04
N PRO A 116 10.91 -4.92 14.65
CA PRO A 116 11.27 -6.31 14.37
C PRO A 116 10.16 -7.33 14.72
N ASN A 117 9.21 -6.94 15.57
CA ASN A 117 8.08 -7.79 15.98
C ASN A 117 6.87 -7.64 15.06
N ILE A 118 6.80 -6.57 14.25
CA ILE A 118 5.76 -6.39 13.24
C ILE A 118 6.06 -7.36 12.10
N LYS A 119 5.10 -8.25 11.82
CA LYS A 119 5.22 -9.16 10.68
C LYS A 119 4.90 -8.43 9.40
N MET A 120 5.85 -8.49 8.47
CA MET A 120 5.75 -7.88 7.16
C MET A 120 5.47 -8.94 6.10
N LYS A 121 4.72 -8.57 5.07
CA LYS A 121 4.37 -9.42 3.94
C LYS A 121 4.43 -8.62 2.65
N LYS A 122 4.94 -9.24 1.59
CA LYS A 122 4.95 -8.67 0.25
C LYS A 122 3.62 -8.91 -0.41
N LEU A 123 3.06 -7.88 -1.01
CA LEU A 123 1.85 -7.97 -1.80
C LEU A 123 2.09 -7.30 -3.15
N SER A 124 1.79 -8.02 -4.23
CA SER A 124 1.83 -7.51 -5.59
C SER A 124 0.43 -7.22 -6.13
N ALA A 125 0.36 -6.45 -7.21
CA ALA A 125 -0.88 -6.20 -7.94
C ALA A 125 -1.55 -7.51 -8.38
N ARG A 126 -0.75 -8.51 -8.72
CA ARG A 126 -1.24 -9.85 -9.07
C ARG A 126 -1.92 -10.53 -7.88
N ASP A 127 -1.32 -10.47 -6.70
CA ASP A 127 -1.90 -11.09 -5.50
C ASP A 127 -3.27 -10.50 -5.15
N ALA A 128 -3.44 -9.18 -5.32
CA ALA A 128 -4.71 -8.51 -5.13
C ALA A 128 -5.75 -8.91 -6.19
N ALA A 129 -5.33 -9.05 -7.45
CA ALA A 129 -6.20 -9.42 -8.57
C ALA A 129 -6.63 -10.90 -8.57
N PHE A 130 -5.76 -11.83 -8.16
CA PHE A 130 -6.07 -13.27 -8.13
C PHE A 130 -7.18 -13.64 -7.13
N SER A 131 -7.47 -12.79 -6.14
CA SER A 131 -8.64 -12.92 -5.26
C SER A 131 -9.98 -12.98 -6.02
N HIS A 132 -10.00 -12.53 -7.29
CA HIS A 132 -11.18 -12.55 -8.16
C HIS A 132 -11.25 -13.80 -9.05
N LEU A 133 -10.11 -14.44 -9.34
CA LEU A 133 -10.04 -15.60 -10.24
C LEU A 133 -10.41 -16.90 -9.53
N GLU A 134 -10.15 -17.03 -8.22
CA GLU A 134 -10.60 -18.21 -7.46
C GLU A 134 -12.13 -18.28 -7.31
N VAL A 135 -12.84 -17.15 -7.36
CA VAL A 135 -14.31 -17.13 -7.29
C VAL A 135 -14.91 -17.44 -8.67
N ALA A 136 -14.35 -16.86 -9.74
CA ALA A 136 -14.82 -17.11 -11.10
C ALA A 136 -14.55 -18.54 -11.61
N ASP A 137 -13.45 -19.17 -11.16
CA ASP A 137 -13.13 -20.56 -11.54
C ASP A 137 -13.95 -21.60 -10.76
N VAL A 138 -14.53 -21.24 -9.60
CA VAL A 138 -15.49 -22.08 -8.88
C VAL A 138 -16.88 -21.97 -9.53
N GLU A 139 -17.30 -20.77 -9.90
CA GLU A 139 -18.60 -20.53 -10.55
C GLU A 139 -18.67 -21.13 -11.97
N ALA A 140 -17.56 -21.11 -12.72
CA ALA A 140 -17.47 -21.76 -14.03
C ALA A 140 -17.44 -23.30 -13.95
N LYS A 141 -16.96 -23.88 -12.85
CA LYS A 141 -16.96 -25.35 -12.64
C LYS A 141 -18.30 -25.87 -12.14
N GLU A 142 -19.10 -25.05 -11.48
CA GLU A 142 -20.43 -25.43 -11.00
C GLU A 142 -21.47 -25.45 -12.15
N GLU A 143 -21.32 -24.58 -13.14
CA GLU A 143 -22.16 -24.56 -14.36
C GLU A 143 -21.84 -25.74 -15.32
N LEU A 144 -20.62 -26.26 -15.33
CA LEU A 144 -20.26 -27.43 -16.15
C LEU A 144 -20.79 -28.76 -15.57
N ASN A 145 -20.91 -28.86 -14.23
CA ASN A 145 -21.42 -30.07 -13.59
C ASN A 145 -22.95 -30.22 -13.68
N LYS A 146 -23.71 -29.13 -13.84
CA LYS A 146 -25.18 -29.20 -14.01
C LYS A 146 -25.61 -29.65 -15.41
N THR A 147 -24.76 -29.49 -16.41
CA THR A 147 -25.07 -29.87 -17.80
C THR A 147 -24.77 -31.33 -18.11
N GLU A 148 -23.94 -32.02 -17.31
CA GLU A 148 -23.64 -33.45 -17.47
C GLU A 148 -24.62 -34.38 -16.72
N GLU A 149 -25.42 -33.88 -15.76
CA GLU A 149 -26.37 -34.70 -15.00
C GLU A 149 -27.77 -34.80 -15.63
N VAL A 150 -28.01 -34.14 -16.78
CA VAL A 150 -29.32 -34.09 -17.47
C VAL A 150 -29.27 -34.64 -18.91
N ALA A 151 -28.21 -35.37 -19.27
CA ALA A 151 -28.06 -36.04 -20.58
C ALA A 151 -28.15 -37.57 -20.46
#